data_AF-A0A950YGH8-F1
#
_entry.id   AF-A0A950YGH8-F1
#
_cell.length_a   1.000
_cell.length_b   1.000
_cell.length_c   1.000
_cell.angle_alpha   90.00
_cell.angle_beta   90.00
_cell.angle_gamma   90.00
#
_symmetry.space_group_name_H-M   'P 1'
#
loop_
_entity.id
_entity.type
_entity.pdbx_description
1 polymer ?
#
loop_
_entity_poly.entity_id
_entity_poly.type
_entity_poly.pdbx_seq_one_letter_code
_entity_poly.pdbx_strand_id
1 'polypeptide(L)'
;MGTEHILLALLREGDGSAATVLTSFGVTYPYVRAAVIRMMGLGVDQAPGELSLTGPAQDVIDRAGREASMGDKPIGTEHILLALVREPNGAAARILLQLDVDPAAVRAALAQ
;
A
#
# COMPACT_ATOMS: atom_id res chain seq x y z
N MET A 1 11.08 -5.74 -3.51
CA MET A 1 9.66 -5.34 -3.61
C MET A 1 9.27 -4.54 -2.37
N GLY A 2 8.92 -3.25 -2.52
CA GLY A 2 8.58 -2.37 -1.41
C GLY A 2 7.08 -2.13 -1.22
N THR A 3 6.74 -1.32 -0.21
CA THR A 3 5.35 -0.95 0.13
C THR A 3 4.58 -0.30 -1.03
N GLU A 4 5.27 0.40 -1.91
CA GLU A 4 4.72 1.02 -3.12
C GLU A 4 4.20 0.00 -4.13
N HIS A 5 4.82 -1.17 -4.20
CA HIS A 5 4.33 -2.28 -5.03
C HIS A 5 3.09 -2.93 -4.41
N ILE A 6 3.00 -2.98 -3.07
CA ILE A 6 1.78 -3.41 -2.36
C ILE A 6 0.64 -2.44 -2.65
N LEU A 7 0.88 -1.12 -2.58
CA LEU A 7 -0.12 -0.10 -2.91
C LEU A 7 -0.63 -0.25 -4.36
N LEU A 8 0.29 -0.46 -5.31
CA LEU A 8 -0.06 -0.73 -6.71
C LEU A 8 -0.86 -2.03 -6.87
N ALA A 9 -0.52 -3.08 -6.12
CA ALA A 9 -1.23 -4.35 -6.16
C ALA A 9 -2.68 -4.21 -5.66
N LEU A 10 -2.90 -3.50 -4.55
CA LEU A 10 -4.24 -3.22 -4.03
C LEU A 10 -5.10 -2.47 -5.05
N LEU A 11 -4.52 -1.47 -5.73
CA LEU A 11 -5.23 -0.73 -6.78
C LEU A 11 -5.45 -1.55 -8.06
N ARG A 12 -4.60 -2.56 -8.32
CA ARG A 12 -4.69 -3.43 -9.50
C ARG A 12 -5.76 -4.51 -9.33
N GLU A 13 -5.98 -4.97 -8.10
CA GLU A 13 -7.06 -5.91 -7.77
C GLU A 13 -8.44 -5.30 -8.09
N GLY A 14 -8.60 -3.98 -7.89
CA GLY A 14 -9.71 -3.19 -8.43
C GLY A 14 -11.04 -3.32 -7.71
N ASP A 15 -11.44 -4.55 -7.37
CA ASP A 15 -12.75 -4.85 -6.76
C ASP A 15 -12.71 -4.98 -5.23
N GLY A 16 -11.52 -4.88 -4.63
CA GLY A 16 -11.33 -4.97 -3.18
C GLY A 16 -11.78 -3.71 -2.42
N SER A 17 -12.14 -3.89 -1.14
CA SER A 17 -12.46 -2.78 -0.22
C SER A 17 -11.34 -1.73 -0.19
N ALA A 18 -10.08 -2.16 -0.20
CA ALA A 18 -8.93 -1.24 -0.25
C ALA A 18 -8.93 -0.36 -1.51
N ALA A 19 -9.17 -0.96 -2.68
CA ALA A 19 -9.20 -0.23 -3.95
C ALA A 19 -10.30 0.82 -3.95
N THR A 20 -11.49 0.46 -3.44
CA THR A 20 -12.65 1.35 -3.29
C THR A 20 -12.33 2.54 -2.38
N VAL A 21 -11.73 2.28 -1.21
CA VAL A 21 -11.34 3.36 -0.28
C VAL A 21 -10.30 4.26 -0.94
N LEU A 22 -9.22 3.72 -1.50
CA LEU A 22 -8.17 4.51 -2.14
C LEU A 22 -8.72 5.40 -3.27
N THR A 23 -9.58 4.85 -4.13
CA THR A 23 -10.21 5.62 -5.21
C THR A 23 -11.15 6.70 -4.70
N SER A 24 -11.82 6.52 -3.55
CA SER A 24 -12.63 7.58 -2.94
C SER A 24 -11.80 8.79 -2.47
N PHE A 25 -10.51 8.59 -2.17
CA PHE A 25 -9.53 9.67 -1.93
C PHE A 25 -8.85 10.18 -3.21
N GLY A 26 -9.29 9.75 -4.40
CA GLY A 26 -8.65 10.13 -5.66
C GLY A 26 -7.33 9.41 -5.95
N VAL A 27 -6.94 8.43 -5.11
CA VAL A 27 -5.74 7.62 -5.34
C VAL A 27 -6.04 6.56 -6.37
N THR A 28 -5.42 6.67 -7.55
CA THR A 28 -5.63 5.74 -8.67
C THR A 28 -4.32 5.09 -9.09
N TYR A 29 -4.42 3.92 -9.73
CA TYR A 29 -3.25 3.19 -10.22
C TYR A 29 -2.32 4.06 -11.11
N PRO A 30 -2.82 4.84 -12.10
CA PRO A 30 -1.96 5.72 -12.90
C PRO A 30 -1.18 6.74 -12.07
N TYR A 31 -1.80 7.38 -11.07
CA TYR A 31 -1.14 8.39 -10.25
C TYR A 31 -0.07 7.78 -9.33
N VAL A 32 -0.38 6.65 -8.70
CA VAL A 32 0.59 5.92 -7.87
C VAL A 32 1.75 5.43 -8.71
N ARG A 33 1.48 4.83 -9.88
CA ARG A 33 2.54 4.34 -10.78
C ARG A 33 3.47 5.47 -11.22
N ALA A 34 2.92 6.63 -11.55
CA ALA A 34 3.71 7.81 -11.90
C ALA A 34 4.57 8.30 -10.72
N ALA A 35 4.02 8.30 -9.49
CA ALA A 35 4.77 8.66 -8.28
C ALA A 35 5.92 7.69 -8.00
N VAL A 36 5.70 6.38 -8.15
CA VAL A 36 6.73 5.33 -8.00
C VAL A 36 7.88 5.55 -8.98
N ILE A 37 7.57 5.77 -10.26
CA ILE A 37 8.58 6.03 -11.30
C ILE A 37 9.39 7.28 -10.95
N ARG A 38 8.74 8.35 -10.49
CA ARG A 38 9.44 9.57 -10.06
C ARG A 38 10.34 9.35 -8.85
N MET A 39 9.92 8.55 -7.88
CA MET A 39 10.72 8.24 -6.67
C MET A 39 11.96 7.40 -6.98
N MET A 40 11.86 6.47 -7.94
CA MET A 40 13.00 5.64 -8.34
C MET A 40 14.05 6.40 -9.18
N GLY A 41 13.66 7.55 -9.75
CA GLY A 41 14.50 8.31 -10.68
C GLY A 41 14.60 7.66 -12.07
N LEU A 42 15.03 8.43 -13.06
CA LEU A 42 15.40 7.90 -14.38
C LEU A 42 16.66 7.05 -14.22
N GLY A 43 16.53 5.72 -14.22
CA GLY A 43 17.66 4.81 -14.42
C GLY A 43 18.05 3.89 -13.27
N VAL A 44 17.11 3.24 -12.60
CA VAL A 44 17.41 1.99 -11.89
C VAL A 44 16.92 0.80 -12.73
N ASP A 45 17.79 0.28 -13.58
CA ASP A 45 17.75 -1.14 -13.93
C ASP A 45 18.01 -1.89 -12.62
N GLN A 46 16.94 -2.14 -11.86
CA GLN A 46 16.97 -3.17 -10.84
C GLN A 46 17.21 -4.47 -11.59
N ALA A 47 18.46 -4.93 -11.62
CA ALA A 47 18.77 -6.30 -12.02
C ALA A 47 17.77 -7.22 -11.31
N PRO A 48 17.24 -8.27 -11.97
CA PRO A 48 16.34 -9.22 -11.33
C PRO A 48 17.12 -10.03 -10.27
N GLY A 49 17.46 -9.38 -9.17
CA GLY A 49 17.84 -10.01 -7.91
C GLY A 49 16.59 -10.50 -7.22
N GLU A 50 16.76 -11.50 -6.36
CA GLU A 50 15.70 -12.14 -5.59
C GLU A 50 14.61 -11.15 -5.19
N LEU A 51 13.36 -11.46 -5.55
CA LEU A 51 12.16 -10.65 -5.30
C LEU A 51 11.80 -10.64 -3.81
N SER A 52 12.73 -10.21 -2.96
CA SER A 52 12.57 -10.11 -1.53
C SER A 52 11.76 -8.87 -1.18
N LEU A 53 10.91 -9.00 -0.17
CA LEU A 53 10.23 -7.86 0.43
C LEU A 53 11.25 -6.99 1.16
N THR A 54 11.11 -5.67 1.04
CA THR A 54 11.83 -4.75 1.94
C THR A 54 11.33 -4.94 3.37
N GLY A 55 12.14 -4.61 4.39
CA GLY A 55 11.71 -4.67 5.80
C GLY A 55 10.31 -4.07 6.06
N PRO A 56 10.04 -2.82 5.67
CA PRO A 56 8.71 -2.22 5.84
C PRO A 56 7.58 -2.96 5.11
N ALA A 57 7.86 -3.57 3.96
CA ALA A 57 6.87 -4.36 3.22
C ALA A 57 6.56 -5.68 3.94
N GLN A 58 7.57 -6.33 4.53
CA GLN A 58 7.37 -7.52 5.37
C GLN A 58 6.52 -7.16 6.61
N ASP A 59 6.84 -6.05 7.27
CA ASP A 59 6.10 -5.57 8.45
C ASP A 59 4.61 -5.34 8.15
N VAL A 60 4.28 -4.84 6.95
CA VAL A 60 2.90 -4.68 6.48
C VAL A 60 2.18 -6.02 6.36
N ILE A 61 2.81 -7.01 5.74
CA ILE A 61 2.21 -8.35 5.57
C ILE A 61 1.98 -9.02 6.93
N ASP A 62 2.99 -8.96 7.81
CA ASP A 62 2.91 -9.57 9.14
C ASP A 62 1.82 -8.88 9.99
N ARG A 63 1.69 -7.56 9.89
CA ARG A 63 0.66 -6.80 10.60
C ARG A 63 -0.74 -7.12 10.06
N ALA A 64 -0.91 -7.18 8.74
CA ALA A 64 -2.19 -7.54 8.12
C ALA A 64 -2.65 -8.94 8.55
N GLY A 65 -1.73 -9.90 8.61
CA GLY A 65 -2.02 -11.26 9.08
C GLY A 65 -2.44 -11.32 10.56
N ARG A 66 -1.78 -10.55 11.43
CA ARG A 66 -2.16 -10.44 12.85
C ARG A 66 -3.54 -9.80 13.02
N GLU A 67 -3.82 -8.74 12.28
CA GLU A 67 -5.11 -8.03 12.35
C GLU A 67 -6.27 -8.91 11.89
N ALA A 68 -6.10 -9.64 10.79
CA ALA A 68 -7.11 -10.59 10.30
C ALA A 68 -7.36 -11.73 11.31
N SER A 69 -6.29 -12.29 11.88
CA SER A 69 -6.37 -13.37 12.87
C SER A 69 -7.12 -12.96 14.14
N MET A 70 -6.96 -11.71 14.62
CA MET A 70 -7.66 -11.21 15.80
C MET A 70 -9.18 -11.08 15.59
N GLY A 71 -9.62 -10.95 14.35
CA GLY A 71 -11.05 -10.88 14.01
C GLY A 71 -11.67 -12.22 13.63
N ASP A 72 -10.92 -13.34 13.71
CA ASP A 72 -11.28 -14.64 13.14
C ASP A 72 -11.72 -14.55 11.66
N LYS A 73 -11.06 -13.66 10.90
CA LYS A 73 -11.34 -13.41 9.48
C LYS A 73 -10.17 -13.84 8.59
N PRO A 74 -10.43 -14.26 7.34
CA PRO A 74 -9.37 -14.38 6.35
C PRO A 74 -8.75 -13.01 6.05
N ILE A 75 -7.48 -13.00 5.63
CA ILE A 75 -6.80 -11.76 5.21
C ILE A 75 -7.49 -11.24 3.94
N GLY A 76 -8.01 -10.02 4.04
CA GLY A 76 -8.58 -9.26 2.94
C GLY A 76 -7.76 -8.00 2.60
N THR A 77 -8.10 -7.35 1.49
CA THR A 77 -7.43 -6.13 1.01
C THR A 77 -7.44 -4.99 2.04
N GLU A 78 -8.53 -4.88 2.81
CA GLU A 78 -8.72 -3.91 3.88
C GLU A 78 -7.70 -4.07 5.01
N HIS A 79 -7.33 -5.31 5.35
CA HIS A 79 -6.32 -5.60 6.36
C HIS A 79 -4.93 -5.19 5.86
N ILE A 80 -4.64 -5.47 4.58
CA ILE A 80 -3.38 -5.08 3.95
C ILE A 80 -3.29 -3.56 3.87
N LEU A 81 -4.35 -2.86 3.43
CA LEU A 81 -4.35 -1.41 3.36
C LEU A 81 -4.25 -0.78 4.75
N LEU A 82 -4.96 -1.31 5.76
CA LEU A 82 -4.89 -0.85 7.15
C LEU A 82 -3.46 -0.95 7.68
N ALA A 83 -2.79 -2.08 7.44
CA ALA A 83 -1.40 -2.26 7.81
C ALA A 83 -0.45 -1.31 7.04
N LEU A 84 -0.70 -1.12 5.74
CA LEU A 84 0.10 -0.28 4.85
C LEU A 84 0.08 1.20 5.29
N VAL A 85 -1.09 1.74 5.61
CA VAL A 85 -1.22 3.15 6.06
C VAL A 85 -0.74 3.36 7.50
N ARG A 86 -0.51 2.27 8.25
CA ARG A 86 0.12 2.27 9.57
C ARG A 86 1.64 2.16 9.51
N GLU A 87 2.23 1.94 8.33
CA GLU A 87 3.68 1.86 8.16
C GLU A 87 4.25 3.21 7.66
N PRO A 88 4.69 4.11 8.57
CA PRO A 88 5.10 5.46 8.20
C PRO A 88 6.43 5.50 7.43
N ASN A 89 7.24 4.44 7.52
CA ASN A 89 8.57 4.41 6.90
C ASN A 89 8.54 3.90 5.45
N GLY A 90 7.40 3.41 4.98
CA GLY A 90 7.21 2.90 3.64
C GLY A 90 7.13 3.99 2.58
N ALA A 91 7.54 3.66 1.35
CA ALA A 91 7.31 4.52 0.19
C ALA A 91 5.81 4.72 -0.09
N ALA A 92 4.94 3.77 0.26
CA ALA A 92 3.48 3.93 0.10
C ALA A 92 2.94 5.14 0.88
N ALA A 93 3.33 5.30 2.15
CA ALA A 93 2.92 6.45 2.97
C ALA A 93 3.39 7.77 2.35
N ARG A 94 4.63 7.81 1.84
CA ARG A 94 5.17 8.98 1.14
C ARG A 94 4.41 9.30 -0.15
N ILE A 95 4.04 8.30 -0.93
CA ILE A 95 3.27 8.47 -2.17
C ILE A 95 1.88 9.03 -1.86
N LEU A 96 1.20 8.51 -0.83
CA LEU A 96 -0.09 9.04 -0.41
C LEU A 96 0.02 10.53 -0.05
N LEU A 97 1.02 10.90 0.75
CA LEU A 97 1.28 12.29 1.11
C LEU A 97 1.62 13.17 -0.09
N GLN A 98 2.36 12.66 -1.08
CA GLN A 98 2.64 13.37 -2.34
C GLN A 98 1.41 13.58 -3.22
N LEU A 99 0.36 12.79 -3.02
CA LEU A 99 -0.94 12.94 -3.66
C LEU A 99 -1.91 13.74 -2.79
N ASP A 100 -1.41 14.44 -1.76
CA ASP A 100 -2.18 15.21 -0.77
C ASP A 100 -3.20 14.36 0.01
N VAL A 101 -2.92 13.07 0.17
CA VAL A 101 -3.76 12.13 0.94
C VAL A 101 -3.07 11.75 2.24
N ASP A 102 -3.73 12.08 3.36
CA ASP A 102 -3.27 11.69 4.69
C ASP A 102 -3.53 10.19 4.95
N PRO A 103 -2.49 9.37 5.21
CA PRO A 103 -2.66 7.96 5.58
C PRO A 103 -3.59 7.75 6.79
N ALA A 104 -3.65 8.70 7.73
CA ALA A 104 -4.56 8.62 8.86
C ALA A 104 -6.04 8.75 8.44
N ALA A 105 -6.33 9.56 7.42
CA ALA A 105 -7.67 9.69 6.86
C ALA A 105 -8.11 8.40 6.14
N VAL A 106 -7.21 7.80 5.35
CA VAL A 106 -7.45 6.50 4.70
C VAL A 106 -7.73 5.41 5.74
N ARG A 107 -6.96 5.39 6.83
CA ARG A 107 -7.17 4.47 7.95
C ARG A 107 -8.56 4.64 8.58
N ALA A 108 -9.00 5.88 8.79
CA ALA A 108 -10.29 6.16 9.39
C ALA A 108 -11.46 5.70 8.50
N ALA A 109 -11.31 5.76 7.18
CA ALA A 109 -12.32 5.29 6.23
C ALA A 109 -12.49 3.76 6.22
N LEU A 110 -11.47 2.99 6.61
CA LEU A 110 -11.54 1.53 6.72
C LEU A 110 -12.18 1.03 8.03
N ALA A 111 -12.30 1.90 9.04
CA ALA A 111 -12.83 1.55 10.35
C ALA A 111 -14.37 1.70 10.45
N GLN A 112 -15.04 1.93 9.32
CA GLN A 112 -16.49 2.14 9.23
C GLN A 112 -17.23 0.86 8.84
#